data_AF-H6RK44-F1
#
_entry.id   AF-H6RK44-F1
#
_cell.length_a   1.000
_cell.length_b   1.000
_cell.length_c   1.000
_cell.angle_alpha   90.00
_cell.angle_beta   90.00
_cell.angle_gamma   90.00
#
_symmetry.space_group_name_H-M   'P 1'
#
loop_
_entity.id
_entity.type
_entity.pdbx_description
1 polymer ?
#
loop_
_entity_poly.entity_id
_entity_poly.type
_entity_poly.pdbx_seq_one_letter_code
_entity_poly.pdbx_strand_id
1 'polypeptide(L)'
;MAARSRFVPPTAGRSPAPAGRVRRFARRYGWRAYAIPLLALATIAVLVDLAVNPPVPAPAASSEPGAAPPSAMEVAPIPPVPPAEPAAPAEGDAGPTETAPPATVEEYVEQGAGTLSVVDGGSDVLGSGALQRFVVEVEDGIGVDGAAFAEAVTTTLADPRSWGNGGRMSFQRVGAAEAAAGQYEFRVSLVSPGSMETYCPGVGTGGYTSCRYGERAVINLARWATAVPHYDGDLATYRPYVINHEVGHALGNGHQPCPGPGQLAPVMQQQTLGLEGCVKNAWPYP
;
A
#
# COMPACT_ATOMS: atom_id res chain seq x y z
N MET A 1 17.57 61.54 53.05
CA MET A 1 18.21 60.65 52.06
C MET A 1 17.21 60.38 50.95
N ALA A 2 17.37 61.04 49.79
CA ALA A 2 16.47 60.89 48.64
C ALA A 2 17.12 59.97 47.61
N ALA A 3 16.53 58.80 47.37
CA ALA A 3 17.00 57.84 46.39
C ALA A 3 16.59 58.30 44.98
N ARG A 4 17.57 58.59 44.13
CA ARG A 4 17.37 58.90 42.70
C ARG A 4 17.12 57.60 41.94
N SER A 5 15.89 57.37 41.48
CA SER A 5 15.57 56.32 40.51
C SER A 5 16.26 56.60 39.18
N ARG A 6 17.08 55.66 38.71
CA ARG A 6 17.70 55.67 37.38
C ARG A 6 16.68 55.18 36.36
N PHE A 7 16.40 56.01 35.36
CA PHE A 7 15.57 55.66 34.20
C PHE A 7 16.39 54.80 33.23
N VAL A 8 15.90 53.61 32.90
CA VAL A 8 16.48 52.73 31.86
C VAL A 8 15.63 52.88 30.61
N PRO A 9 16.18 53.25 29.44
CA PRO A 9 15.40 53.35 28.22
C PRO A 9 15.06 51.95 27.68
N PRO A 10 13.89 51.76 27.03
CA PRO A 10 13.55 50.49 26.41
C PRO A 10 14.44 50.23 25.20
N THR A 11 14.98 49.02 25.11
CA THR A 11 15.67 48.50 23.92
C THR A 11 14.65 48.33 22.79
N ALA A 12 14.87 49.05 21.69
CA ALA A 12 14.09 48.90 20.48
C ALA A 12 14.30 47.49 19.90
N GLY A 13 13.29 46.62 20.05
CA GLY A 13 13.24 45.33 19.37
C GLY A 13 13.19 45.53 17.86
N ARG A 14 14.19 45.00 17.15
CA ARG A 14 14.21 44.94 15.69
C ARG A 14 13.06 44.05 15.22
N SER A 15 12.07 44.64 14.55
CA SER A 15 11.03 43.86 13.86
C SER A 15 11.66 42.96 12.80
N PRO A 16 11.27 41.67 12.69
CA PRO A 16 11.75 40.82 11.63
C PRO A 16 11.22 41.32 10.28
N ALA A 17 12.11 41.44 9.29
CA ALA A 17 11.77 41.86 7.94
C ALA A 17 10.76 40.88 7.30
N PRO A 18 9.81 41.35 6.48
CA PRO A 18 8.84 40.48 5.82
C PRO A 18 9.58 39.54 4.85
N ALA A 19 9.55 38.24 5.13
CA ALA A 19 10.11 37.23 4.22
C ALA A 19 9.36 37.28 2.87
N GLY A 20 10.08 37.71 1.82
CA GLY A 20 9.55 37.88 0.47
C GLY A 20 8.85 36.62 -0.05
N ARG A 21 7.75 36.83 -0.79
CA ARG A 21 6.86 35.78 -1.34
C ARG A 21 7.61 34.66 -2.07
N VAL A 22 8.74 34.98 -2.71
CA VAL A 22 9.59 34.06 -3.47
C VAL A 22 10.24 32.99 -2.57
N ARG A 23 10.68 33.36 -1.36
CA ARG A 23 11.30 32.44 -0.39
C ARG A 23 10.28 31.50 0.27
N ARG A 24 9.01 31.90 0.30
CA ARG A 24 7.87 31.07 0.75
C ARG A 24 7.39 30.12 -0.35
N PHE A 25 7.51 30.52 -1.61
CA PHE A 25 7.17 29.71 -2.79
C PHE A 25 8.23 28.62 -3.07
N ALA A 26 9.52 28.96 -2.99
CA ALA A 26 10.62 27.99 -3.14
C ALA A 26 10.63 26.91 -2.05
N ARG A 27 10.20 27.25 -0.82
CA ARG A 27 10.00 26.28 0.28
C ARG A 27 8.75 25.40 0.11
N ARG A 28 7.78 25.79 -0.73
CA ARG A 28 6.50 25.08 -0.90
C ARG A 28 6.49 24.16 -2.13
N TYR A 29 7.29 24.42 -3.16
CA TYR A 29 7.26 23.65 -4.41
C TYR A 29 8.60 22.99 -4.81
N GLY A 30 9.67 23.12 -4.00
CA GLY A 30 10.92 22.35 -4.18
C GLY A 30 11.48 22.42 -5.61
N TRP A 31 12.05 21.32 -6.12
CA TRP A 31 12.63 21.23 -7.47
C TRP A 31 11.63 21.57 -8.60
N ARG A 32 10.32 21.58 -8.31
CA ARG A 32 9.24 21.58 -9.33
C ARG A 32 9.11 22.93 -10.02
N ALA A 33 9.66 23.98 -9.43
CA ALA A 33 9.76 25.31 -10.06
C ALA A 33 10.68 25.31 -11.29
N TYR A 34 11.60 24.34 -11.41
CA TYR A 34 12.54 24.24 -12.53
C TYR A 34 12.19 23.09 -13.49
N ALA A 35 11.63 21.99 -12.97
CA ALA A 35 11.30 20.81 -13.77
C ALA A 35 10.18 21.04 -14.81
N ILE A 36 9.12 21.78 -14.45
CA ILE A 36 7.97 22.02 -15.34
C ILE A 36 8.32 22.84 -16.58
N PRO A 37 9.00 24.01 -16.48
CA PRO A 37 9.38 24.77 -17.68
C PRO A 37 10.41 24.04 -18.56
N LEU A 38 11.30 23.23 -17.96
CA LEU A 38 12.25 22.41 -18.72
C LEU A 38 11.52 21.33 -19.53
N LEU A 39 10.59 20.62 -18.91
CA LEU A 39 9.78 19.58 -19.58
C LEU A 39 8.93 20.18 -20.70
N ALA A 40 8.33 21.36 -20.50
CA ALA A 40 7.55 22.03 -21.54
C ALA A 40 8.40 22.36 -22.79
N LEU A 41 9.64 22.83 -22.62
CA LEU A 41 10.56 23.09 -23.73
C LEU A 41 10.96 21.79 -24.45
N ALA A 42 11.23 20.71 -23.70
CA ALA A 42 11.55 19.41 -24.27
C ALA A 42 10.38 18.84 -25.10
N THR A 43 9.15 18.96 -24.60
CA THR A 43 7.95 18.54 -25.33
C THR A 43 7.77 19.32 -26.63
N ILE A 44 7.97 20.64 -26.62
CA ILE A 44 7.90 21.47 -27.83
C ILE A 44 8.94 21.02 -28.86
N ALA A 45 10.17 20.71 -28.43
CA ALA A 45 11.22 20.25 -29.34
C ALA A 45 10.86 18.91 -30.01
N VAL A 46 10.30 17.96 -29.27
CA VAL A 46 9.85 16.66 -29.81
C VAL A 46 8.71 16.84 -30.82
N LEU A 47 7.75 17.74 -30.53
CA LEU A 47 6.64 18.01 -31.46
C LEU A 47 7.13 18.65 -32.76
N VAL A 48 8.15 19.53 -32.70
CA VAL A 48 8.78 20.10 -33.90
C VAL A 48 9.51 19.02 -34.70
N ASP A 49 10.24 18.12 -34.05
CA ASP A 49 10.95 17.03 -34.74
C ASP A 49 9.98 16.07 -35.46
N LEU A 50 8.89 15.66 -34.82
CA LEU A 50 7.85 14.83 -35.44
C LEU A 50 7.17 15.50 -36.64
N ALA A 51 7.05 16.83 -36.63
CA ALA A 51 6.46 17.58 -37.74
C ALA A 51 7.42 17.72 -38.94
N VAL A 52 8.73 17.80 -38.69
CA VAL A 52 9.76 17.97 -39.72
C VAL A 52 10.23 16.63 -40.29
N ASN A 53 10.26 15.57 -39.47
CA ASN A 53 10.75 14.24 -39.82
C ASN A 53 9.67 13.17 -39.59
N PRO A 54 8.60 13.11 -40.41
CA PRO A 54 7.58 12.09 -40.28
C PRO A 54 8.16 10.69 -40.56
N PRO A 55 7.92 9.68 -39.72
CA PRO A 55 8.43 8.33 -39.94
C PRO A 55 7.76 7.68 -41.15
N VAL A 56 8.57 7.06 -42.01
CA VAL A 56 8.12 6.31 -43.19
C VAL A 56 7.62 4.91 -42.76
N PRO A 57 6.45 4.44 -43.19
CA PRO A 57 5.98 3.09 -42.85
C PRO A 57 6.76 2.01 -43.60
N ALA A 58 7.23 0.98 -42.88
CA ALA A 58 7.84 -0.21 -43.44
C ALA A 58 6.79 -1.27 -43.81
N PRO A 59 6.98 -2.07 -44.88
CA PRO A 59 6.04 -3.12 -45.27
C PRO A 59 6.15 -4.37 -44.38
N ALA A 60 5.01 -5.02 -44.15
CA ALA A 60 4.89 -6.26 -43.38
C ALA A 60 5.43 -7.47 -44.16
N ALA A 61 6.22 -8.32 -43.50
CA ALA A 61 6.69 -9.60 -44.05
C ALA A 61 6.41 -10.75 -43.07
N SER A 62 5.81 -11.81 -43.63
CA SER A 62 5.36 -13.06 -43.03
C SER A 62 6.49 -13.92 -42.46
N SER A 63 6.19 -14.71 -41.43
CA SER A 63 7.13 -15.57 -40.70
C SER A 63 6.88 -17.06 -40.96
N GLU A 64 7.94 -17.86 -41.18
CA GLU A 64 8.14 -19.24 -40.67
C GLU A 64 9.58 -19.76 -41.00
N PRO A 65 10.13 -20.80 -40.32
CA PRO A 65 11.41 -20.69 -39.60
C PRO A 65 12.52 -21.71 -39.99
N GLY A 66 13.78 -21.45 -39.59
CA GLY A 66 14.84 -22.47 -39.65
C GLY A 66 16.24 -22.05 -39.16
N ALA A 67 16.67 -22.66 -38.04
CA ALA A 67 18.03 -23.04 -37.60
C ALA A 67 19.17 -22.01 -37.37
N ALA A 68 19.90 -22.21 -36.26
CA ALA A 68 21.00 -21.41 -35.65
C ALA A 68 22.40 -22.10 -35.84
N PRO A 69 23.53 -21.64 -35.23
CA PRO A 69 24.29 -20.35 -35.24
C PRO A 69 25.82 -20.59 -35.60
N PRO A 70 26.89 -19.76 -35.32
CA PRO A 70 27.31 -19.11 -34.04
C PRO A 70 27.94 -17.67 -34.10
N SER A 71 28.04 -17.03 -32.90
CA SER A 71 29.03 -16.06 -32.31
C SER A 71 29.82 -15.04 -33.18
N ALA A 72 30.13 -13.79 -32.81
CA ALA A 72 30.14 -13.03 -31.54
C ALA A 72 30.35 -11.49 -31.79
N MET A 73 30.27 -10.71 -30.69
CA MET A 73 30.64 -9.28 -30.44
C MET A 73 29.50 -8.25 -30.57
N GLU A 74 29.35 -7.17 -29.78
CA GLU A 74 29.58 -6.78 -28.37
C GLU A 74 28.98 -5.35 -28.24
N VAL A 75 28.48 -4.95 -27.05
CA VAL A 75 28.08 -3.57 -26.60
C VAL A 75 26.76 -3.00 -27.20
N ALA A 76 25.82 -2.34 -26.50
CA ALA A 76 25.29 -2.20 -25.13
C ALA A 76 23.96 -1.39 -25.23
N PRO A 77 23.02 -1.45 -24.27
CA PRO A 77 21.64 -0.97 -24.45
C PRO A 77 21.36 0.42 -23.83
N ILE A 78 20.34 1.14 -24.35
CA ILE A 78 19.79 2.38 -23.76
C ILE A 78 18.25 2.25 -23.71
N PRO A 79 17.57 2.68 -22.62
CA PRO A 79 16.45 1.95 -22.02
C PRO A 79 15.06 2.48 -22.41
N PRO A 80 13.99 1.67 -22.25
CA PRO A 80 12.63 2.18 -22.22
C PRO A 80 12.33 2.90 -20.90
N VAL A 81 11.66 4.05 -21.00
CA VAL A 81 11.13 4.83 -19.86
C VAL A 81 9.99 4.04 -19.20
N PRO A 82 10.04 3.75 -17.88
CA PRO A 82 9.03 2.92 -17.23
C PRO A 82 7.76 3.72 -16.89
N PRO A 83 6.59 3.05 -16.80
CA PRO A 83 5.44 3.57 -16.07
C PRO A 83 5.85 3.89 -14.63
N ALA A 84 5.19 4.85 -13.99
CA ALA A 84 5.42 5.12 -12.58
C ALA A 84 5.02 3.89 -11.74
N GLU A 85 6.00 3.03 -11.46
CA GLU A 85 5.89 1.93 -10.50
C GLU A 85 5.66 2.52 -9.11
N PRO A 86 4.77 1.90 -8.31
CA PRO A 86 4.76 2.15 -6.87
C PRO A 86 6.17 1.93 -6.31
N ALA A 87 6.58 2.71 -5.31
CA ALA A 87 7.94 2.72 -4.78
C ALA A 87 8.39 1.40 -4.09
N ALA A 88 7.58 0.34 -4.16
CA ALA A 88 7.90 -1.02 -3.76
C ALA A 88 7.15 -2.02 -4.67
N PRO A 89 7.70 -3.24 -4.89
CA PRO A 89 7.00 -4.29 -5.62
C PRO A 89 5.64 -4.54 -4.99
N ALA A 90 4.64 -4.80 -5.82
CA ALA A 90 3.39 -5.35 -5.34
C ALA A 90 3.65 -6.77 -4.83
N GLU A 91 3.05 -7.12 -3.70
CA GLU A 91 3.32 -8.38 -3.01
C GLU A 91 1.99 -9.13 -2.81
N GLY A 92 2.02 -10.42 -3.06
CA GLY A 92 0.86 -11.30 -3.08
C GLY A 92 1.09 -12.38 -4.13
N ASP A 93 0.45 -13.52 -3.95
CA ASP A 93 0.63 -14.66 -4.86
C ASP A 93 -0.68 -15.09 -5.49
N ALA A 94 -0.55 -15.83 -6.58
CA ALA A 94 -1.68 -16.36 -7.29
C ALA A 94 -2.49 -17.35 -6.48
N GLY A 95 -3.81 -17.21 -6.57
CA GLY A 95 -4.77 -18.16 -6.05
C GLY A 95 -4.73 -19.51 -6.76
N PRO A 96 -5.32 -20.55 -6.15
CA PRO A 96 -5.63 -21.80 -6.85
C PRO A 96 -6.53 -21.55 -8.06
N THR A 97 -6.34 -22.34 -9.13
CA THR A 97 -7.13 -22.27 -10.38
C THR A 97 -8.61 -22.67 -10.21
N GLU A 98 -8.99 -23.26 -9.07
CA GLU A 98 -10.35 -23.72 -8.80
C GLU A 98 -10.82 -23.24 -7.42
N THR A 99 -11.87 -22.42 -7.41
CA THR A 99 -12.48 -21.88 -6.18
C THR A 99 -13.34 -22.95 -5.51
N ALA A 100 -12.91 -23.44 -4.35
CA ALA A 100 -13.68 -24.41 -3.56
C ALA A 100 -14.99 -23.79 -3.02
N PRO A 101 -16.11 -24.54 -2.97
CA PRO A 101 -17.38 -24.06 -2.44
C PRO A 101 -17.34 -23.85 -0.92
N PRO A 102 -18.07 -22.85 -0.38
CA PRO A 102 -17.98 -22.48 1.04
C PRO A 102 -18.66 -23.51 1.95
N ALA A 103 -17.99 -23.88 3.05
CA ALA A 103 -18.53 -24.70 4.13
C ALA A 103 -19.12 -23.78 5.23
N THR A 104 -20.43 -23.50 5.15
CA THR A 104 -21.24 -22.72 6.13
C THR A 104 -20.54 -21.52 6.75
N VAL A 105 -20.68 -20.38 6.08
CA VAL A 105 -19.90 -19.18 6.35
C VAL A 105 -20.73 -17.93 6.09
N GLU A 106 -20.38 -16.79 6.71
CA GLU A 106 -20.90 -15.47 6.34
C GLU A 106 -21.00 -15.35 4.81
N GLU A 107 -22.18 -15.00 4.32
CA GLU A 107 -22.40 -14.79 2.90
C GLU A 107 -21.56 -13.59 2.43
N TYR A 108 -20.96 -13.72 1.24
CA TYR A 108 -20.25 -12.64 0.59
C TYR A 108 -20.69 -12.52 -0.87
N VAL A 109 -20.51 -11.33 -1.45
CA VAL A 109 -20.73 -11.11 -2.88
C VAL A 109 -19.44 -11.30 -3.67
N GLU A 110 -19.53 -11.93 -4.84
CA GLU A 110 -18.37 -12.11 -5.73
C GLU A 110 -17.89 -10.78 -6.33
N GLN A 111 -18.79 -9.80 -6.47
CA GLN A 111 -18.50 -8.53 -7.13
C GLN A 111 -19.20 -7.38 -6.40
N GLY A 112 -18.41 -6.39 -5.95
CA GLY A 112 -18.89 -5.09 -5.51
C GLY A 112 -18.90 -4.05 -6.65
N ALA A 113 -19.00 -2.78 -6.30
CA ALA A 113 -19.07 -1.69 -7.28
C ALA A 113 -17.73 -1.30 -7.92
N GLY A 114 -16.60 -1.82 -7.42
CA GLY A 114 -15.25 -1.45 -7.87
C GLY A 114 -14.81 -0.05 -7.43
N THR A 115 -15.52 0.57 -6.49
CA THR A 115 -15.17 1.86 -5.87
C THR A 115 -14.97 1.69 -4.37
N LEU A 116 -14.00 2.40 -3.78
CA LEU A 116 -13.75 2.36 -2.34
C LEU A 116 -14.29 3.61 -1.65
N SER A 117 -14.92 3.40 -0.51
CA SER A 117 -15.26 4.46 0.44
C SER A 117 -14.40 4.35 1.69
N VAL A 118 -13.92 5.50 2.19
CA VAL A 118 -13.27 5.57 3.50
C VAL A 118 -14.30 5.34 4.59
N VAL A 119 -14.02 4.42 5.50
CA VAL A 119 -14.80 4.28 6.73
C VAL A 119 -14.39 5.40 7.67
N ASP A 120 -15.26 6.39 7.85
CA ASP A 120 -14.92 7.58 8.62
C ASP A 120 -14.75 7.30 10.13
N GLY A 121 -14.20 8.29 10.83
CA GLY A 121 -13.83 8.21 12.24
C GLY A 121 -12.36 7.82 12.45
N GLY A 122 -11.91 7.93 13.69
CA GLY A 122 -10.52 7.66 14.05
C GLY A 122 -10.40 6.87 15.35
N SER A 123 -9.17 6.62 15.75
CA SER A 123 -8.82 6.04 17.04
C SER A 123 -7.90 6.96 17.83
N ASP A 124 -7.75 6.67 19.13
CA ASP A 124 -6.60 7.12 19.88
C ASP A 124 -5.30 6.53 19.28
N VAL A 125 -4.16 7.06 19.72
CA VAL A 125 -2.86 6.44 19.40
C VAL A 125 -2.73 5.15 20.21
N LEU A 126 -2.54 4.04 19.50
CA LEU A 126 -2.49 2.68 20.02
C LEU A 126 -1.03 2.27 20.19
N GLY A 127 -0.60 2.03 21.42
CA GLY A 127 0.79 1.64 21.73
C GLY A 127 1.74 2.83 21.85
N SER A 128 3.03 2.59 21.62
CA SER A 128 4.11 3.57 21.77
C SER A 128 5.20 3.37 20.71
N GLY A 129 6.05 4.38 20.49
CA GLY A 129 7.06 4.37 19.44
C GLY A 129 6.64 5.21 18.22
N ALA A 130 7.29 5.00 17.08
CA ALA A 130 7.00 5.77 15.87
C ALA A 130 5.53 5.62 15.43
N LEU A 131 4.85 6.72 15.16
CA LEU A 131 3.43 6.72 14.80
C LEU A 131 3.24 6.30 13.33
N GLN A 132 2.34 5.35 13.11
CA GLN A 132 1.86 4.89 11.81
C GLN A 132 0.37 5.18 11.71
N ARG A 133 0.00 6.17 10.89
CA ARG A 133 -1.41 6.50 10.64
C ARG A 133 -1.95 5.64 9.52
N PHE A 134 -3.16 5.12 9.68
CA PHE A 134 -3.79 4.29 8.67
C PHE A 134 -5.23 4.68 8.42
N VAL A 135 -5.68 4.41 7.19
CA VAL A 135 -7.07 4.59 6.77
C VAL A 135 -7.69 3.23 6.54
N VAL A 136 -8.97 3.08 6.89
CA VAL A 136 -9.75 1.89 6.54
C VAL A 136 -10.72 2.24 5.42
N GLU A 137 -10.79 1.37 4.43
CA GLU A 137 -11.69 1.50 3.28
C GLU A 137 -12.45 0.21 3.04
N VAL A 138 -13.64 0.34 2.46
CA VAL A 138 -14.48 -0.78 2.07
C VAL A 138 -15.00 -0.51 0.66
N GLU A 139 -15.01 -1.56 -0.16
CA GLU A 139 -15.62 -1.48 -1.48
C GLU A 139 -17.14 -1.26 -1.37
N ASP A 140 -17.66 -0.32 -2.14
CA ASP A 140 -19.08 -0.02 -2.16
C ASP A 140 -19.87 -1.24 -2.68
N GLY A 141 -21.03 -1.51 -2.07
CA GLY A 141 -21.93 -2.57 -2.51
C GLY A 141 -21.57 -3.99 -2.06
N ILE A 142 -20.53 -4.19 -1.23
CA ILE A 142 -20.16 -5.52 -0.76
C ILE A 142 -20.97 -6.05 0.44
N GLY A 143 -21.90 -5.26 0.97
CA GLY A 143 -22.82 -5.69 2.04
C GLY A 143 -22.20 -5.88 3.43
N VAL A 144 -20.94 -5.47 3.63
CA VAL A 144 -20.25 -5.53 4.92
C VAL A 144 -20.49 -4.27 5.73
N ASP A 145 -20.64 -4.41 7.04
CA ASP A 145 -20.56 -3.30 7.98
C ASP A 145 -19.11 -2.77 8.05
N GLY A 146 -18.87 -1.63 7.40
CA GLY A 146 -17.55 -1.02 7.36
C GLY A 146 -17.03 -0.58 8.72
N ALA A 147 -17.90 -0.21 9.67
CA ALA A 147 -17.49 0.15 11.02
C ALA A 147 -16.96 -1.07 11.77
N ALA A 148 -17.62 -2.22 11.64
CA ALA A 148 -17.17 -3.48 12.22
C ALA A 148 -15.83 -3.94 11.61
N PHE A 149 -15.65 -3.79 10.29
CA PHE A 149 -14.35 -4.06 9.65
C PHE A 149 -13.25 -3.13 10.18
N ALA A 150 -13.52 -1.82 10.27
CA ALA A 150 -12.57 -0.85 10.80
C ALA A 150 -12.19 -1.11 12.27
N GLU A 151 -13.15 -1.53 13.10
CA GLU A 151 -12.89 -1.93 14.48
C GLU A 151 -12.02 -3.19 14.55
N ALA A 152 -12.27 -4.18 13.70
CA ALA A 152 -11.47 -5.40 13.65
C ALA A 152 -10.01 -5.12 13.24
N VAL A 153 -9.79 -4.25 12.23
CA VAL A 153 -8.45 -3.78 11.85
C VAL A 153 -7.78 -3.04 13.00
N THR A 154 -8.49 -2.09 13.61
CA THR A 154 -7.97 -1.26 14.71
C THR A 154 -7.58 -2.11 15.91
N THR A 155 -8.44 -3.06 16.30
CA THR A 155 -8.20 -3.96 17.42
C THR A 155 -7.04 -4.91 17.14
N THR A 156 -6.93 -5.42 15.92
CA THR A 156 -5.80 -6.28 15.52
C THR A 156 -4.47 -5.55 15.65
N LEU A 157 -4.39 -4.31 15.17
CA LEU A 157 -3.15 -3.51 15.24
C LEU A 157 -2.86 -2.98 16.64
N ALA A 158 -3.88 -2.85 17.50
CA ALA A 158 -3.72 -2.50 18.91
C ALA A 158 -3.20 -3.67 19.77
N ASP A 159 -3.37 -4.91 19.31
CA ASP A 159 -3.00 -6.10 20.09
C ASP A 159 -1.50 -6.08 20.41
N PRO A 160 -1.09 -6.35 21.67
CA PRO A 160 0.32 -6.34 22.06
C PRO A 160 1.17 -7.37 21.30
N ARG A 161 0.57 -8.37 20.64
CA ARG A 161 1.24 -9.35 19.78
C ARG A 161 1.40 -8.88 18.34
N SER A 162 0.75 -7.77 17.94
CA SER A 162 0.87 -7.15 16.63
C SER A 162 2.16 -6.33 16.50
N TRP A 163 2.34 -5.63 15.38
CA TRP A 163 3.55 -4.91 14.98
C TRP A 163 4.01 -3.84 15.99
N GLY A 164 3.10 -3.33 16.83
CA GLY A 164 3.41 -2.39 17.91
C GLY A 164 4.08 -3.00 19.15
N ASN A 165 4.25 -4.33 19.19
CA ASN A 165 4.83 -5.07 20.31
C ASN A 165 6.08 -4.40 20.89
N GLY A 166 6.13 -4.26 22.22
CA GLY A 166 7.31 -3.72 22.92
C GLY A 166 7.64 -2.26 22.58
N GLY A 167 6.71 -1.48 22.04
CA GLY A 167 6.92 -0.07 21.69
C GLY A 167 7.70 0.14 20.39
N ARG A 168 7.68 -0.86 19.50
CA ARG A 168 8.32 -0.78 18.17
C ARG A 168 7.68 0.32 17.30
N MET A 169 6.36 0.45 17.38
CA MET A 169 5.57 1.46 16.69
C MET A 169 4.20 1.62 17.35
N SER A 170 3.54 2.72 17.04
CA SER A 170 2.16 2.98 17.44
C SER A 170 1.27 3.18 16.22
N PHE A 171 -0.02 2.87 16.35
CA PHE A 171 -0.99 2.98 15.26
C PHE A 171 -2.07 4.00 15.57
N GLN A 172 -2.58 4.69 14.55
CA GLN A 172 -3.75 5.54 14.68
C GLN A 172 -4.62 5.43 13.43
N ARG A 173 -5.87 5.00 13.59
CA ARG A 173 -6.88 5.11 12.53
C ARG A 173 -7.23 6.57 12.35
N VAL A 174 -7.24 7.05 11.12
CA VAL A 174 -7.67 8.42 10.78
C VAL A 174 -8.86 8.40 9.82
N GLY A 175 -9.65 9.48 9.86
CA GLY A 175 -10.90 9.59 9.12
C GLY A 175 -10.74 10.18 7.72
N ALA A 176 -11.88 10.48 7.11
CA ALA A 176 -11.94 10.95 5.73
C ALA A 176 -11.23 12.29 5.50
N ALA A 177 -11.23 13.19 6.50
CA ALA A 177 -10.59 14.49 6.41
C ALA A 177 -9.06 14.36 6.33
N GLU A 178 -8.45 13.59 7.22
CA GLU A 178 -7.02 13.28 7.21
C GLU A 178 -6.63 12.47 5.96
N ALA A 179 -7.48 11.51 5.55
CA ALA A 179 -7.27 10.74 4.33
C ALA A 179 -7.23 11.64 3.08
N ALA A 180 -8.18 12.58 2.95
CA ALA A 180 -8.22 13.56 1.86
C ALA A 180 -7.03 14.53 1.88
N ALA A 181 -6.48 14.80 3.08
CA ALA A 181 -5.30 15.62 3.26
C ALA A 181 -3.97 14.85 3.08
N GLY A 182 -4.02 13.54 2.81
CA GLY A 182 -2.82 12.69 2.66
C GLY A 182 -2.06 12.47 3.97
N GLN A 183 -2.74 12.47 5.11
CA GLN A 183 -2.14 12.39 6.44
C GLN A 183 -2.16 10.95 7.00
N TYR A 184 -1.69 10.00 6.21
CA TYR A 184 -1.61 8.58 6.55
C TYR A 184 -0.38 7.94 5.91
N GLU A 185 0.06 6.81 6.44
CA GLU A 185 1.21 6.05 5.94
C GLU A 185 0.76 4.86 5.07
N PHE A 186 -0.36 4.22 5.42
CA PHE A 186 -0.93 3.11 4.64
C PHE A 186 -2.46 3.06 4.72
N ARG A 187 -3.06 2.22 3.88
CA ARG A 187 -4.51 1.95 3.83
C ARG A 187 -4.76 0.46 4.04
N VAL A 188 -5.87 0.12 4.68
CA VAL A 188 -6.39 -1.25 4.77
C VAL A 188 -7.76 -1.27 4.10
N SER A 189 -7.90 -2.06 3.04
CA SER A 189 -9.10 -2.05 2.19
C SER A 189 -9.72 -3.43 2.11
N LEU A 190 -11.03 -3.52 2.26
CA LEU A 190 -11.78 -4.76 2.03
C LEU A 190 -12.44 -4.73 0.65
N VAL A 191 -12.13 -5.71 -0.20
CA VAL A 191 -12.60 -5.74 -1.59
C VAL A 191 -13.12 -7.13 -1.97
N SER A 192 -14.13 -7.17 -2.82
CA SER A 192 -14.71 -8.37 -3.40
C SER A 192 -13.70 -9.15 -4.27
N PRO A 193 -13.86 -10.48 -4.42
CA PRO A 193 -13.01 -11.30 -5.27
C PRO A 193 -12.84 -10.75 -6.69
N GLY A 194 -13.93 -10.34 -7.34
CA GLY A 194 -13.91 -9.80 -8.71
C GLY A 194 -13.17 -8.47 -8.85
N SER A 195 -13.01 -7.72 -7.76
CA SER A 195 -12.30 -6.44 -7.74
C SER A 195 -10.82 -6.57 -7.37
N MET A 196 -10.33 -7.74 -6.96
CA MET A 196 -8.94 -7.92 -6.52
C MET A 196 -7.93 -7.47 -7.58
N GLU A 197 -8.08 -7.87 -8.84
CA GLU A 197 -7.15 -7.47 -9.92
C GLU A 197 -7.23 -5.99 -10.30
N THR A 198 -8.31 -5.30 -9.90
CA THR A 198 -8.40 -3.84 -10.03
C THR A 198 -7.52 -3.14 -9.00
N TYR A 199 -7.47 -3.67 -7.78
CA TYR A 199 -6.70 -3.08 -6.67
C TYR A 199 -5.30 -3.66 -6.50
N CYS A 200 -5.02 -4.82 -7.11
CA CYS A 200 -3.75 -5.56 -7.08
C CYS A 200 -3.26 -5.92 -8.50
N PRO A 201 -3.21 -4.98 -9.46
CA PRO A 201 -2.95 -5.34 -10.85
C PRO A 201 -1.55 -5.96 -11.02
N GLY A 202 -1.49 -7.11 -11.67
CA GLY A 202 -0.25 -7.80 -12.00
C GLY A 202 0.34 -8.64 -10.86
N VAL A 203 -0.28 -8.64 -9.68
CA VAL A 203 0.04 -9.56 -8.58
C VAL A 203 -0.45 -10.97 -8.89
N GLY A 204 -1.54 -11.07 -9.65
CA GLY A 204 -2.09 -12.35 -10.10
C GLY A 204 -2.90 -13.08 -9.03
N THR A 205 -3.49 -12.36 -8.08
CA THR A 205 -4.30 -12.89 -6.97
C THR A 205 -5.37 -13.90 -7.39
N GLY A 206 -5.85 -13.81 -8.64
CA GLY A 206 -6.89 -14.68 -9.18
C GLY A 206 -8.22 -14.52 -8.46
N GLY A 207 -8.43 -13.41 -7.75
CA GLY A 207 -9.60 -13.20 -6.90
C GLY A 207 -9.61 -14.02 -5.62
N TYR A 208 -8.53 -14.75 -5.29
CA TYR A 208 -8.49 -15.65 -4.14
C TYR A 208 -7.69 -15.09 -2.96
N THR A 209 -6.48 -14.61 -3.20
CA THR A 209 -5.57 -14.12 -2.15
C THR A 209 -5.85 -12.66 -1.83
N SER A 210 -5.35 -12.23 -0.66
CA SER A 210 -5.16 -10.81 -0.35
C SER A 210 -3.81 -10.35 -0.92
N CYS A 211 -3.57 -9.04 -0.96
CA CYS A 211 -2.32 -8.50 -1.48
C CYS A 211 -1.93 -7.21 -0.79
N ARG A 212 -0.70 -6.77 -1.04
CA ARG A 212 -0.29 -5.38 -0.89
C ARG A 212 0.03 -4.77 -2.26
N TYR A 213 -0.58 -3.63 -2.54
CA TYR A 213 -0.31 -2.84 -3.76
C TYR A 213 -0.17 -1.35 -3.42
N GLY A 214 0.97 -0.75 -3.77
CA GLY A 214 1.29 0.62 -3.34
C GLY A 214 1.20 0.73 -1.81
N GLU A 215 0.59 1.80 -1.29
CA GLU A 215 0.39 1.96 0.15
C GLU A 215 -0.80 1.17 0.74
N ARG A 216 -1.41 0.24 -0.01
CA ARG A 216 -2.64 -0.45 0.40
C ARG A 216 -2.41 -1.91 0.72
N ALA A 217 -2.80 -2.31 1.92
CA ALA A 217 -3.08 -3.68 2.32
C ALA A 217 -4.52 -4.03 1.88
N VAL A 218 -4.67 -4.83 0.83
CA VAL A 218 -5.94 -5.20 0.20
C VAL A 218 -6.36 -6.57 0.71
N ILE A 219 -7.43 -6.60 1.50
CA ILE A 219 -8.02 -7.82 2.05
C ILE A 219 -9.13 -8.32 1.12
N ASN A 220 -9.05 -9.60 0.76
CA ASN A 220 -10.07 -10.28 -0.02
C ASN A 220 -11.30 -10.61 0.83
N LEU A 221 -12.48 -10.17 0.39
CA LEU A 221 -13.75 -10.34 1.09
C LEU A 221 -14.15 -11.80 1.27
N ALA A 222 -13.97 -12.65 0.25
CA ALA A 222 -14.29 -14.07 0.39
C ALA A 222 -13.45 -14.70 1.49
N ARG A 223 -12.15 -14.36 1.57
CA ARG A 223 -11.28 -14.85 2.65
C ARG A 223 -11.62 -14.23 4.00
N TRP A 224 -12.01 -12.96 4.03
CA TRP A 224 -12.47 -12.29 5.25
C TRP A 224 -13.73 -12.95 5.82
N ALA A 225 -14.67 -13.30 4.96
CA ALA A 225 -15.91 -13.96 5.32
C ALA A 225 -15.65 -15.42 5.70
N THR A 226 -14.81 -16.13 4.93
CA THR A 226 -14.74 -17.60 4.93
C THR A 226 -13.43 -18.27 5.33
N ALA A 227 -12.37 -17.50 5.56
CA ALA A 227 -11.01 -18.00 5.63
C ALA A 227 -10.65 -18.83 4.38
N VAL A 228 -9.88 -19.89 4.59
CA VAL A 228 -9.45 -20.88 3.58
C VAL A 228 -9.76 -22.28 4.10
N PRO A 229 -9.90 -23.30 3.25
CA PRO A 229 -10.35 -24.63 3.64
C PRO A 229 -9.59 -25.22 4.85
N HIS A 230 -8.26 -25.13 4.86
CA HIS A 230 -7.43 -25.66 5.96
C HIS A 230 -7.43 -24.81 7.22
N TYR A 231 -8.17 -23.70 7.26
CA TYR A 231 -8.49 -22.99 8.49
C TYR A 231 -9.74 -23.51 9.19
N ASP A 232 -10.53 -24.38 8.54
CA ASP A 232 -11.69 -25.05 9.13
C ASP A 232 -12.74 -24.07 9.70
N GLY A 233 -12.89 -22.90 9.05
CA GLY A 233 -13.80 -21.83 9.51
C GLY A 233 -13.30 -21.04 10.73
N ASP A 234 -12.03 -21.19 11.12
CA ASP A 234 -11.41 -20.40 12.21
C ASP A 234 -11.14 -18.95 11.80
N LEU A 235 -12.22 -18.17 11.70
CA LEU A 235 -12.18 -16.73 11.41
C LEU A 235 -11.51 -15.92 12.51
N ALA A 236 -11.58 -16.41 13.75
CA ALA A 236 -10.97 -15.75 14.91
C ALA A 236 -9.43 -15.72 14.78
N THR A 237 -8.84 -16.75 14.17
CA THR A 237 -7.42 -16.75 13.82
C THR A 237 -7.16 -16.13 12.44
N TYR A 238 -8.00 -16.41 11.44
CA TYR A 238 -7.74 -15.98 10.06
C TYR A 238 -7.81 -14.46 9.87
N ARG A 239 -8.80 -13.79 10.46
CA ARG A 239 -8.99 -12.33 10.28
C ARG A 239 -7.81 -11.52 10.80
N PRO A 240 -7.30 -11.74 12.04
CA PRO A 240 -6.12 -11.03 12.49
C PRO A 240 -4.85 -11.44 11.72
N TYR A 241 -4.75 -12.70 11.29
CA TYR A 241 -3.67 -13.18 10.42
C TYR A 241 -3.57 -12.34 9.13
N VAL A 242 -4.64 -12.30 8.34
CA VAL A 242 -4.60 -11.64 7.03
C VAL A 242 -4.39 -10.12 7.16
N ILE A 243 -4.96 -9.49 8.21
CA ILE A 243 -4.67 -8.08 8.52
C ILE A 243 -3.18 -7.89 8.82
N ASN A 244 -2.60 -8.67 9.73
CA ASN A 244 -1.19 -8.51 10.10
C ASN A 244 -0.25 -8.86 8.96
N HIS A 245 -0.61 -9.81 8.10
CA HIS A 245 0.18 -10.20 6.92
C HIS A 245 0.26 -9.06 5.90
N GLU A 246 -0.89 -8.55 5.44
CA GLU A 246 -0.90 -7.49 4.42
C GLU A 246 -0.38 -6.15 4.97
N VAL A 247 -0.65 -5.83 6.24
CA VAL A 247 -0.03 -4.68 6.90
C VAL A 247 1.48 -4.91 7.07
N GLY A 248 1.92 -6.14 7.30
CA GLY A 248 3.33 -6.50 7.32
C GLY A 248 4.04 -6.11 6.02
N HIS A 249 3.43 -6.40 4.88
CA HIS A 249 3.92 -5.98 3.55
C HIS A 249 3.93 -4.46 3.38
N ALA A 250 2.89 -3.76 3.88
CA ALA A 250 2.84 -2.29 3.86
C ALA A 250 3.96 -1.67 4.72
N LEU A 251 4.33 -2.34 5.82
CA LEU A 251 5.44 -1.97 6.70
C LEU A 251 6.82 -2.44 6.18
N GLY A 252 6.86 -3.11 5.02
CA GLY A 252 8.11 -3.52 4.36
C GLY A 252 8.66 -4.89 4.77
N ASN A 253 7.85 -5.74 5.40
CA ASN A 253 8.22 -7.13 5.68
C ASN A 253 7.89 -7.99 4.47
N GLY A 254 8.82 -8.84 4.01
CA GLY A 254 8.56 -9.83 2.97
C GLY A 254 8.12 -11.18 3.53
N HIS A 255 7.75 -12.10 2.64
CA HIS A 255 7.35 -13.45 3.01
C HIS A 255 8.44 -14.21 3.80
N GLN A 256 7.99 -15.10 4.68
CA GLN A 256 8.85 -15.97 5.48
C GLN A 256 8.40 -17.43 5.32
N PRO A 257 9.33 -18.38 5.14
CA PRO A 257 8.97 -19.78 4.98
C PRO A 257 8.49 -20.40 6.30
N CYS A 258 7.74 -21.51 6.21
CA CYS A 258 7.48 -22.35 7.37
C CYS A 258 8.80 -22.87 7.99
N PRO A 259 9.08 -22.64 9.27
CA PRO A 259 10.29 -23.13 9.93
C PRO A 259 10.32 -24.66 10.10
N GLY A 260 9.17 -25.32 10.00
CA GLY A 260 9.07 -26.78 9.94
C GLY A 260 7.75 -27.33 10.50
N PRO A 261 7.47 -28.63 10.27
CA PRO A 261 6.23 -29.26 10.73
C PRO A 261 6.03 -29.14 12.25
N GLY A 262 4.81 -28.76 12.66
CA GLY A 262 4.42 -28.56 14.05
C GLY A 262 4.98 -27.29 14.70
N GLN A 263 5.84 -26.53 14.01
CA GLN A 263 6.27 -25.21 14.45
C GLN A 263 5.22 -24.16 14.12
N LEU A 264 5.23 -23.05 14.85
CA LEU A 264 4.32 -21.95 14.60
C LEU A 264 4.69 -21.25 13.29
N ALA A 265 3.71 -21.03 12.42
CA ALA A 265 3.88 -20.27 11.19
C ALA A 265 4.33 -18.83 11.52
N PRO A 266 5.34 -18.27 10.86
CA PRO A 266 5.53 -16.83 10.88
C PRO A 266 4.29 -16.12 10.34
N VAL A 267 3.93 -14.94 10.87
CA VAL A 267 2.77 -14.20 10.32
C VAL A 267 2.97 -13.83 8.85
N MET A 268 4.22 -13.66 8.43
CA MET A 268 4.60 -13.40 7.05
C MET A 268 4.71 -14.69 6.19
N GLN A 269 4.41 -15.87 6.73
CA GLN A 269 4.14 -17.03 5.88
C GLN A 269 2.82 -16.82 5.13
N GLN A 270 2.78 -17.30 3.89
CA GLN A 270 1.59 -17.30 3.04
C GLN A 270 0.60 -18.40 3.44
N GLN A 271 0.13 -18.34 4.68
CA GLN A 271 -0.77 -19.33 5.27
C GLN A 271 -2.09 -19.46 4.50
N THR A 272 -2.53 -18.44 3.75
CA THR A 272 -3.67 -18.50 2.80
C THR A 272 -3.50 -19.59 1.73
N LEU A 273 -2.27 -19.80 1.25
CA LEU A 273 -1.94 -20.78 0.21
C LEU A 273 -1.54 -22.13 0.78
N GLY A 274 -1.07 -22.17 2.02
CA GLY A 274 -0.78 -23.41 2.71
C GLY A 274 0.07 -23.19 3.95
N LEU A 275 0.01 -24.13 4.88
CA LEU A 275 0.79 -24.09 6.10
C LEU A 275 2.10 -24.89 6.01
N GLU A 276 2.26 -25.75 5.00
CA GLU A 276 3.48 -26.56 4.82
C GLU A 276 3.86 -27.39 6.07
N GLY A 277 2.87 -27.77 6.86
CA GLY A 277 3.03 -28.50 8.13
C GLY A 277 3.17 -27.60 9.37
N CYS A 278 3.32 -26.29 9.22
CA CYS A 278 3.27 -25.35 10.34
C CYS A 278 1.88 -25.27 10.99
N VAL A 279 1.84 -24.79 12.22
CA VAL A 279 0.62 -24.48 12.96
C VAL A 279 0.18 -23.05 12.64
N LYS A 280 -1.13 -22.84 12.43
CA LYS A 280 -1.77 -21.54 12.15
C LYS A 280 -1.30 -20.46 13.14
N ASN A 281 -0.96 -19.28 12.66
CA ASN A 281 -0.57 -18.14 13.50
C ASN A 281 -1.07 -16.81 12.94
N ALA A 282 -1.61 -15.96 13.81
CA ALA A 282 -2.12 -14.66 13.43
C ALA A 282 -1.19 -13.49 13.76
N TRP A 283 -0.11 -13.70 14.51
CA TRP A 283 0.60 -12.62 15.18
C TRP A 283 2.10 -12.58 14.85
N PRO A 284 2.69 -11.40 14.59
CA PRO A 284 4.14 -11.26 14.42
C PRO A 284 4.92 -11.56 15.70
N TYR A 285 4.33 -11.34 16.88
CA TYR A 285 4.96 -11.59 18.19
C TYR A 285 4.01 -12.40 19.11
N PRO A 286 3.84 -13.71 18.82
CA PRO A 286 2.88 -14.59 19.50
C PRO A 286 3.25 -14.95 20.94
#